data_AF-A0A8T4D2B0-F1
#
_entry.id   AF-A0A8T4D2B0-F1
#
_cell.length_a   1.000
_cell.length_b   1.000
_cell.length_c   1.000
_cell.angle_alpha   90.00
_cell.angle_beta   90.00
_cell.angle_gamma   90.00
#
_symmetry.space_group_name_H-M   'P 1'
#
loop_
_entity.id
_entity.type
_entity.pdbx_description
1 polymer ?
#
loop_
_entity_poly.entity_id
_entity_poly.type
_entity_poly.pdbx_seq_one_letter_code
_entity_poly.pdbx_strand_id
1 'polypeptide(L)'
;MPITPFHYPVAYILYKLGGTLSLPALIVGSMLPDLEIPFIVLLFGTSVPHHLLLHSLIGALTLGTALAITITVFIYPRLTSVIFPVNKLKVKEKCQFSIGLVFSCALGCLSHVLLDVTNHAYNPLFWPFIAPNETPSPVVPFLGGVETASLLIHAVMIILFIGLFATKRENFWEHLLVE
;
A
#
# COMPACT_ATOMS: atom_id res chain seq x y z
N MET A 1 8.63 -0.69 9.59
CA MET A 1 8.05 0.39 8.79
C MET A 1 8.92 0.68 7.59
N PRO A 2 8.79 -0.11 6.49
CA PRO A 2 9.11 0.40 5.17
C PRO A 2 8.44 1.77 5.09
N ILE A 3 9.23 2.81 4.83
CA ILE A 3 8.66 4.14 4.62
C ILE A 3 7.57 3.94 3.56
N THR A 4 6.34 4.40 3.80
CA THR A 4 5.13 4.08 3.02
C THR A 4 5.35 3.96 1.50
N PRO A 5 6.16 4.80 0.83
CA PRO A 5 6.48 4.64 -0.58
C PRO A 5 7.09 3.28 -0.99
N PHE A 6 7.70 2.53 -0.08
CA PHE A 6 8.32 1.22 -0.33
C PHE A 6 7.32 0.06 -0.41
N HIS A 7 6.03 0.33 -0.26
CA HIS A 7 4.97 -0.60 -0.65
C HIS A 7 4.66 -0.55 -2.16
N TYR A 8 5.04 0.55 -2.83
CA TYR A 8 4.84 0.74 -4.26
C TYR A 8 5.39 -0.39 -5.15
N PRO A 9 6.60 -0.94 -4.91
CA PRO A 9 7.13 -2.00 -5.78
C PRO A 9 6.22 -3.23 -5.83
N VAL A 10 5.61 -3.61 -4.70
CA VAL A 10 4.67 -4.74 -4.64
C VAL A 10 3.41 -4.42 -5.46
N ALA A 11 2.84 -3.23 -5.29
CA ALA A 11 1.71 -2.76 -6.08
C ALA A 11 2.01 -2.78 -7.59
N TYR A 12 3.20 -2.33 -7.99
CA TYR A 12 3.64 -2.32 -9.37
C TYR A 12 3.81 -3.72 -9.96
N ILE A 13 4.44 -4.63 -9.20
CA ILE A 13 4.60 -6.03 -9.61
C ILE A 13 3.23 -6.69 -9.79
N LEU A 14 2.31 -6.52 -8.83
CA LEU A 14 0.94 -7.04 -8.93
C LEU A 14 0.24 -6.51 -10.18
N TYR A 15 0.36 -5.22 -10.47
CA TYR A 15 -0.16 -4.63 -11.70
C TYR A 15 0.41 -5.29 -12.97
N LYS A 16 1.74 -5.50 -13.03
CA LYS A 16 2.36 -6.15 -14.21
C LYS A 16 1.99 -7.63 -14.36
N LEU A 17 1.71 -8.32 -13.26
CA LEU A 17 1.22 -9.70 -13.27
C LEU A 17 -0.28 -9.78 -13.57
N GLY A 18 -1.05 -8.76 -13.24
CA GLY A 18 -2.51 -8.72 -13.39
C GLY A 18 -2.97 -7.91 -14.60
N GLY A 19 -3.35 -8.59 -15.68
CA GLY A 19 -3.68 -7.94 -16.96
C GLY A 19 -4.84 -6.93 -16.95
N THR A 20 -5.72 -6.95 -15.94
CA THR A 20 -6.90 -6.05 -15.84
C THR A 20 -6.88 -5.16 -14.60
N LEU A 21 -5.76 -5.10 -13.87
CA LEU A 21 -5.68 -4.32 -12.64
C LEU A 21 -5.49 -2.82 -12.92
N SER A 22 -5.94 -1.96 -12.01
CA SER A 22 -5.70 -0.52 -12.05
C SER A 22 -4.47 -0.19 -11.21
N LEU A 23 -3.40 0.27 -11.85
CA LEU A 23 -2.18 0.70 -11.17
C LEU A 23 -2.46 1.84 -10.16
N PRO A 24 -3.21 2.92 -10.49
CA PRO A 24 -3.59 3.94 -9.51
C PRO A 24 -4.24 3.37 -8.25
N ALA A 25 -5.16 2.42 -8.42
CA ALA A 25 -5.90 1.80 -7.32
C ALA A 25 -5.00 0.95 -6.42
N LEU A 26 -4.07 0.19 -7.02
CA LEU A 26 -3.07 -0.58 -6.29
C LEU A 26 -2.12 0.34 -5.52
N ILE A 27 -1.65 1.43 -6.14
CA ILE A 27 -0.79 2.44 -5.49
C ILE A 27 -1.48 3.00 -4.25
N VAL A 28 -2.68 3.56 -4.43
CA VAL A 28 -3.44 4.17 -3.32
C VAL A 28 -3.70 3.14 -2.24
N GLY A 29 -4.20 1.96 -2.60
CA GLY A 29 -4.48 0.88 -1.64
C GLY A 29 -3.24 0.45 -0.86
N SER A 30 -2.07 0.38 -1.52
CA SER A 30 -0.81 -0.03 -0.90
C SER A 30 -0.17 1.02 0.00
N MET A 31 -0.63 2.27 -0.03
CA MET A 31 -0.10 3.37 0.79
C MET A 31 -1.11 3.84 1.84
N LEU A 32 -2.40 3.55 1.64
CA LEU A 32 -3.47 4.04 2.48
C LEU A 32 -3.39 3.59 3.95
N PRO A 33 -3.07 2.32 4.29
CA PRO A 33 -3.17 1.88 5.67
C PRO A 33 -2.31 2.70 6.63
N ASP A 34 -1.08 3.04 6.23
CA ASP A 34 -0.17 3.92 6.98
C ASP A 34 -0.73 5.32 7.28
N LEU A 35 -1.74 5.80 6.54
CA LEU A 35 -2.36 7.08 6.84
C LEU A 35 -3.05 7.09 8.20
N GLU A 36 -3.46 5.94 8.75
CA GLU A 36 -4.05 5.93 10.10
C GLU A 36 -3.04 6.32 11.18
N ILE A 37 -1.74 6.08 10.97
CA ILE A 37 -0.70 6.27 11.99
C ILE A 37 -0.59 7.75 12.42
N PRO A 38 -0.43 8.73 11.51
CA PRO A 38 -0.41 10.15 11.91
C PRO A 38 -1.67 10.59 12.67
N PHE A 39 -2.86 10.11 12.29
CA PHE A 39 -4.11 10.46 12.98
C PHE A 39 -4.18 9.84 14.37
N ILE A 40 -3.79 8.58 14.52
CA ILE A 40 -3.75 7.91 15.83
C ILE A 40 -2.76 8.63 16.75
N VAL A 41 -1.55 8.94 16.26
CA VAL A 41 -0.54 9.66 17.03
C VAL A 41 -1.03 11.05 17.43
N LEU A 42 -1.70 11.78 16.55
CA LEU A 42 -2.24 13.11 16.83
C LEU A 42 -3.35 13.08 17.89
N LEU A 43 -4.25 12.10 17.83
CA LEU A 43 -5.45 12.02 18.68
C LEU A 43 -5.19 11.33 20.03
N PHE A 44 -4.31 10.33 20.05
CA PHE A 44 -4.12 9.42 21.18
C PHE A 44 -2.66 9.35 21.66
N GLY A 45 -1.73 10.01 20.96
CA GLY A 45 -0.30 9.94 21.29
C GLY A 45 0.33 8.59 20.95
N THR A 46 1.36 8.23 21.72
CA THR A 46 2.10 6.96 21.56
C THR A 46 1.73 5.88 22.58
N SER A 47 0.67 6.10 23.34
CA SER A 47 0.19 5.19 24.38
C SER A 47 -0.71 4.06 23.85
N VAL A 48 -1.17 4.16 22.60
CA VAL A 48 -1.99 3.14 21.92
C VAL A 48 -1.22 2.52 20.76
N PRO A 49 -1.56 1.27 20.35
CA PRO A 49 -0.98 0.67 19.16
C PRO A 49 -1.19 1.56 17.93
N HIS A 50 -0.12 1.81 17.19
CA HIS A 50 -0.14 2.67 16.00
C HIS A 50 -0.80 2.02 14.79
N HIS A 51 -0.85 0.69 14.76
CA HIS A 51 -1.50 -0.12 13.73
C HIS A 51 -2.75 -0.73 14.34
N LEU A 52 -3.91 -0.46 13.75
CA LEU A 52 -5.19 -0.92 14.28
C LEU A 52 -6.12 -1.33 13.14
N LEU A 53 -6.97 -0.41 12.71
CA LEU A 53 -8.12 -0.72 11.89
C LEU A 53 -7.68 -1.03 10.47
N LEU A 54 -6.95 -0.11 9.82
CA LEU A 54 -6.54 -0.28 8.42
C LEU A 54 -5.47 -1.37 8.24
N HIS A 55 -4.75 -1.73 9.31
CA HIS A 55 -3.78 -2.84 9.31
C HIS A 55 -4.40 -4.21 9.67
N SER A 56 -5.71 -4.28 9.91
CA SER A 56 -6.42 -5.56 10.06
C SER A 56 -6.93 -6.07 8.71
N LEU A 57 -7.10 -7.38 8.55
CA LEU A 57 -7.64 -7.95 7.30
C LEU A 57 -9.05 -7.43 7.01
N ILE A 58 -9.91 -7.38 8.04
CA ILE A 58 -11.27 -6.86 7.89
C ILE A 58 -11.23 -5.37 7.56
N GLY A 59 -10.50 -4.57 8.32
CA GLY A 59 -10.46 -3.12 8.09
C GLY A 59 -9.84 -2.77 6.75
N ALA A 60 -8.78 -3.45 6.31
CA ALA A 60 -8.17 -3.28 5.00
C ALA A 60 -9.15 -3.62 3.85
N LEU A 61 -9.82 -4.78 3.93
CA LEU A 61 -10.74 -5.25 2.88
C LEU A 61 -12.10 -4.54 2.90
N THR A 62 -12.44 -3.82 3.98
CA THR A 62 -13.68 -3.04 4.10
C THR A 62 -13.40 -1.55 4.02
N LEU A 63 -13.15 -0.89 5.15
CA LEU A 63 -12.96 0.55 5.26
C LEU A 63 -11.77 1.05 4.43
N GLY A 64 -10.63 0.36 4.50
CA GLY A 64 -9.44 0.66 3.70
C GLY A 64 -9.74 0.63 2.21
N THR A 65 -10.43 -0.41 1.75
CA THR A 65 -10.86 -0.52 0.35
C THR A 65 -11.83 0.62 -0.03
N ALA A 66 -12.82 0.92 0.81
CA ALA A 66 -13.77 2.01 0.55
C ALA A 66 -13.09 3.39 0.47
N LEU A 67 -12.15 3.67 1.37
CA LEU A 67 -11.35 4.89 1.37
C LEU A 67 -10.41 4.94 0.16
N ALA A 68 -9.75 3.82 -0.18
CA ALA A 68 -8.88 3.72 -1.35
C ALA A 68 -9.65 3.96 -2.65
N ILE A 69 -10.87 3.43 -2.79
CA ILE A 69 -11.76 3.73 -3.92
C ILE A 69 -12.04 5.22 -3.98
N THR A 70 -12.45 5.82 -2.85
CA THR A 70 -12.79 7.24 -2.78
C THR A 70 -11.62 8.13 -3.20
N ILE A 71 -10.43 7.86 -2.67
CA ILE A 71 -9.22 8.60 -3.01
C ILE A 71 -8.84 8.37 -4.47
N THR A 72 -8.86 7.13 -4.95
CA THR A 72 -8.48 6.79 -6.33
C THR A 72 -9.43 7.45 -7.34
N VAL A 73 -10.74 7.44 -7.10
CA VAL A 73 -11.71 7.98 -8.06
C VAL A 73 -11.73 9.52 -8.05
N PHE A 74 -11.66 10.15 -6.88
CA PHE A 74 -11.94 11.59 -6.75
C PHE A 74 -10.70 12.46 -6.54
N ILE A 75 -9.65 11.93 -5.91
CA ILE A 75 -8.49 12.71 -5.47
C ILE A 75 -7.28 12.44 -6.35
N TYR A 76 -6.90 11.17 -6.52
CA TYR A 76 -5.74 10.74 -7.29
C TYR A 76 -5.69 11.35 -8.71
N PRO A 77 -6.75 11.30 -9.55
CA PRO A 77 -6.67 11.83 -10.90
C PRO A 77 -6.42 13.34 -10.94
N ARG A 78 -6.92 14.08 -9.95
CA ARG A 78 -6.71 15.52 -9.84
C ARG A 78 -5.28 15.82 -9.43
N LEU A 79 -4.81 15.22 -8.34
CA LEU A 79 -3.47 15.43 -7.82
C LEU A 79 -2.40 15.00 -8.83
N THR A 80 -2.52 13.80 -9.36
CA THR A 80 -1.53 13.23 -10.30
C THR A 80 -1.43 14.06 -11.58
N SER A 81 -2.57 14.52 -12.12
CA SER A 81 -2.60 15.36 -13.32
C SER A 81 -2.13 16.80 -13.13
N VAL A 82 -2.03 17.27 -11.87
CA VAL A 82 -1.53 18.61 -11.52
C VAL A 82 -0.03 18.56 -11.24
N ILE A 83 0.42 17.52 -10.54
CA ILE A 83 1.81 17.41 -10.06
C ILE A 83 2.72 16.82 -11.14
N PHE A 84 2.23 15.88 -11.94
CA PHE A 84 3.05 15.14 -12.90
C PHE A 84 2.62 15.40 -14.35
N PRO A 85 3.56 15.38 -15.32
CA PRO A 85 3.25 15.53 -16.73
C PRO A 85 2.70 14.21 -17.30
N VAL A 86 1.43 13.95 -17.05
CA VAL A 86 0.69 12.76 -17.51
C VAL A 86 -0.56 13.15 -18.30
N ASN A 87 -1.02 12.27 -19.19
CA ASN A 87 -2.26 12.49 -19.92
C ASN A 87 -3.49 12.43 -18.98
N LYS A 88 -4.16 13.57 -18.80
CA LYS A 88 -5.31 13.73 -17.89
C LYS A 88 -6.49 12.82 -18.23
N LEU A 89 -6.76 12.59 -19.52
CA LEU A 89 -7.86 11.71 -19.96
C LEU A 89 -7.56 10.27 -19.56
N LYS A 90 -6.34 9.82 -19.82
CA LYS A 90 -5.87 8.48 -19.50
C LYS A 90 -5.87 8.20 -17.99
N VAL A 91 -5.40 9.15 -17.19
CA VAL A 91 -5.49 9.05 -15.72
C VAL A 91 -6.94 8.94 -15.28
N LYS A 92 -7.84 9.78 -15.82
CA LYS A 92 -9.27 9.75 -15.50
C LYS A 92 -9.89 8.40 -15.85
N GLU A 93 -9.57 7.83 -17.01
CA GLU A 93 -10.02 6.50 -17.45
C GLU A 93 -9.58 5.38 -16.49
N LYS A 94 -8.29 5.33 -16.14
CA LYS A 94 -7.76 4.30 -15.21
C LYS A 94 -8.28 4.44 -13.77
N CYS A 95 -8.80 5.62 -13.42
CA CYS A 95 -9.39 5.92 -12.11
C CYS A 95 -10.93 5.86 -12.11
N GLN A 96 -11.58 5.45 -13.20
CA GLN A 96 -13.05 5.32 -13.20
C GLN A 96 -13.50 4.16 -12.31
N PHE A 97 -14.60 4.38 -11.59
CA PHE A 97 -15.19 3.35 -10.75
C PHE A 97 -15.59 2.13 -11.59
N SER A 98 -15.05 0.98 -11.23
CA SER A 98 -15.31 -0.31 -11.86
C SER A 98 -15.02 -1.43 -10.88
N ILE A 99 -15.53 -2.63 -11.15
CA ILE A 99 -15.24 -3.83 -10.33
C ILE A 99 -13.73 -4.11 -10.30
N GLY A 100 -13.04 -3.91 -11.43
CA GLY A 100 -11.59 -4.05 -11.51
C GLY A 100 -10.85 -3.06 -10.60
N LEU A 101 -11.32 -1.81 -10.51
CA LEU A 101 -10.77 -0.82 -9.60
C LEU A 101 -11.01 -1.20 -8.13
N VAL A 102 -12.22 -1.66 -7.78
CA VAL A 102 -12.54 -2.13 -6.42
C VAL A 102 -11.61 -3.28 -6.01
N PHE A 103 -11.45 -4.28 -6.88
CA PHE A 103 -10.54 -5.41 -6.63
C PHE A 103 -9.09 -4.95 -6.51
N SER A 104 -8.66 -4.01 -7.35
CA SER A 104 -7.31 -3.44 -7.30
C SER A 104 -7.05 -2.67 -6.00
N CYS A 105 -8.02 -1.89 -5.50
CA CYS A 105 -7.92 -1.22 -4.20
C CYS A 105 -7.78 -2.24 -3.05
N ALA A 106 -8.65 -3.26 -3.03
CA ALA A 106 -8.61 -4.30 -2.01
C ALA A 106 -7.28 -5.07 -2.03
N LEU A 107 -6.80 -5.43 -3.22
CA LEU A 107 -5.52 -6.11 -3.39
C LEU A 107 -4.35 -5.22 -2.97
N GLY A 108 -4.41 -3.91 -3.24
CA GLY A 108 -3.42 -2.94 -2.77
C GLY A 108 -3.35 -2.90 -1.24
N CYS A 109 -4.49 -2.71 -0.57
CA CYS A 109 -4.56 -2.71 0.91
C CYS A 109 -4.09 -4.04 1.50
N LEU A 110 -4.51 -5.17 0.92
CA LEU A 110 -4.06 -6.48 1.36
C LEU A 110 -2.55 -6.66 1.19
N SER A 111 -1.99 -6.23 0.05
CA SER A 111 -0.55 -6.33 -0.20
C SER A 111 0.30 -5.54 0.81
N HIS A 112 -0.20 -4.38 1.25
CA HIS A 112 0.42 -3.59 2.30
C HIS A 112 0.44 -4.35 3.62
N VAL A 113 -0.73 -4.78 4.10
CA VAL A 113 -0.86 -5.51 5.36
C VAL A 113 0.00 -6.77 5.38
N LEU A 114 0.02 -7.53 4.27
CA LEU A 114 0.83 -8.73 4.17
C LEU A 114 2.34 -8.44 4.12
N LEU A 115 2.77 -7.36 3.48
CA LEU A 115 4.19 -6.96 3.51
C LEU A 115 4.62 -6.60 4.93
N ASP A 116 3.74 -5.95 5.70
CA ASP A 116 4.03 -5.58 7.09
C ASP A 116 4.16 -6.77 8.04
N VAL A 117 3.44 -7.86 7.78
CA VAL A 117 3.66 -9.12 8.50
C VAL A 117 5.11 -9.57 8.40
N THR A 118 5.81 -9.31 7.30
CA THR A 118 7.19 -9.79 7.10
C THR A 118 8.25 -8.98 7.85
N ASN A 119 7.91 -7.78 8.33
CA ASN A 119 8.88 -6.85 8.90
C ASN A 119 8.57 -6.36 10.33
N HIS A 120 7.38 -6.68 10.86
CA HIS A 120 6.96 -6.33 12.20
C HIS A 120 6.88 -7.53 13.15
N ALA A 121 7.21 -7.31 14.42
CA ALA A 121 7.10 -8.34 15.47
C ALA A 121 5.66 -8.86 15.62
N TYR A 122 4.69 -7.95 15.50
CA TYR A 122 3.27 -8.21 15.56
C TYR A 122 2.56 -7.38 14.48
N ASN A 123 1.40 -7.84 14.03
CA ASN A 123 0.55 -7.11 13.08
C ASN A 123 -0.91 -7.43 13.42
N PRO A 124 -1.82 -6.43 13.57
CA PRO A 124 -3.20 -6.62 14.02
C PRO A 124 -4.12 -7.31 12.99
N LEU A 125 -3.64 -8.34 12.27
CA LEU A 125 -4.34 -9.00 11.16
C LEU A 125 -5.76 -9.42 11.52
N PHE A 126 -5.96 -9.94 12.73
CA PHE A 126 -7.23 -10.50 13.19
C PHE A 126 -8.01 -9.56 14.11
N TRP A 127 -7.59 -8.31 14.27
CA TRP A 127 -8.38 -7.31 14.97
C TRP A 127 -9.74 -7.12 14.23
N PRO A 128 -10.88 -6.96 14.94
CA PRO A 128 -11.03 -6.76 16.39
C PRO A 128 -11.20 -8.05 17.23
N PHE A 129 -11.00 -9.24 16.65
CA PHE A 129 -11.22 -10.50 17.39
C PHE A 129 -10.05 -10.87 18.30
N ILE A 130 -8.82 -10.49 17.93
CA ILE A 130 -7.59 -10.70 18.69
C ILE A 130 -6.96 -9.35 18.99
N ALA A 131 -6.34 -9.19 20.16
CA ALA A 131 -5.68 -7.95 20.51
C ALA A 131 -4.52 -7.65 19.52
N PRO A 132 -4.27 -6.37 19.19
CA PRO A 132 -3.28 -5.99 18.15
C PRO A 132 -1.88 -6.61 18.32
N ASN A 133 -1.43 -6.74 19.57
CA ASN A 133 -0.11 -7.25 19.96
C ASN A 133 -0.05 -8.78 20.09
N GLU A 134 -1.18 -9.48 19.99
CA GLU A 134 -1.28 -10.93 20.18
C GLU A 134 -1.24 -11.71 18.86
N THR A 135 -1.03 -11.03 17.73
CA THR A 135 -0.85 -11.67 16.42
C THR A 135 0.62 -11.55 16.01
N PRO A 136 1.48 -12.53 16.39
CA PRO A 136 2.90 -12.48 16.06
C PRO A 136 3.13 -12.73 14.57
N SER A 137 4.20 -12.16 14.04
CA SER A 137 4.62 -12.50 12.68
C SER A 137 5.14 -13.94 12.61
N PRO A 138 4.63 -14.77 11.68
CA PRO A 138 5.15 -16.11 11.47
C PRO A 138 6.49 -16.11 10.71
N VAL A 139 6.91 -14.99 10.10
CA VAL A 139 8.09 -14.92 9.22
C VAL A 139 9.30 -14.34 9.94
N VAL A 140 9.10 -13.32 10.76
CA VAL A 140 10.17 -12.56 11.43
C VAL A 140 11.16 -13.44 12.22
N PRO A 141 10.73 -14.46 13.00
CA PRO A 141 11.66 -15.32 13.71
C PRO A 141 12.65 -16.05 12.79
N PHE A 142 12.19 -16.47 11.60
CA PHE A 142 13.02 -17.18 10.62
C PHE A 142 14.02 -16.25 9.90
N LEU A 143 13.72 -14.95 9.84
CA LEU A 143 14.59 -13.93 9.24
C LEU A 143 15.62 -13.36 10.23
N GLY A 144 15.77 -13.94 11.43
CA GLY A 144 16.76 -13.51 12.43
C GLY A 144 16.23 -12.47 13.42
N GLY A 145 14.91 -12.31 13.53
CA GLY A 145 14.28 -11.34 14.43
C GLY A 145 13.91 -10.03 13.73
N VAL A 146 13.24 -9.14 14.47
CA VAL A 146 12.53 -7.97 13.93
C VAL A 146 13.48 -7.02 13.20
N GLU A 147 14.64 -6.74 13.78
CA GLU A 147 15.61 -5.81 13.20
C GLU A 147 16.17 -6.32 11.87
N THR A 148 16.60 -7.59 11.84
CA THR A 148 17.14 -8.23 10.64
C THR A 148 16.07 -8.38 9.56
N ALA A 149 14.87 -8.84 9.93
CA ALA A 149 13.74 -8.95 9.01
C ALA A 149 13.40 -7.58 8.38
N SER A 150 13.29 -6.54 9.21
CA SER A 150 13.06 -5.18 8.74
C SER A 150 14.14 -4.72 7.78
N LEU A 151 15.43 -4.85 8.15
CA LEU A 151 16.54 -4.45 7.30
C LEU A 151 16.51 -5.15 5.93
N LEU A 152 16.29 -6.47 5.93
CA LEU A 152 16.24 -7.27 4.70
C LEU A 152 15.08 -6.83 3.80
N ILE A 153 13.87 -6.70 4.34
CA ILE A 153 12.70 -6.31 3.56
C ILE A 153 12.87 -4.90 3.00
N HIS A 154 13.40 -3.95 3.78
CA HIS A 154 13.67 -2.60 3.29
C HIS A 154 14.71 -2.61 2.17
N ALA A 155 15.82 -3.35 2.34
CA ALA A 155 16.85 -3.45 1.32
C ALA A 155 16.27 -3.98 0.00
N VAL A 156 15.45 -5.05 0.06
CA VAL A 156 14.78 -5.60 -1.13
C VAL A 156 13.84 -4.56 -1.74
N MET A 157 12.98 -3.91 -0.95
CA MET A 157 12.05 -2.92 -1.48
C MET A 157 12.76 -1.70 -2.09
N ILE A 158 13.87 -1.24 -1.50
CA ILE A 158 14.69 -0.15 -2.05
C ILE A 158 15.29 -0.57 -3.39
N ILE A 159 15.87 -1.76 -3.49
CA ILE A 159 16.47 -2.27 -4.72
C ILE A 159 15.40 -2.35 -5.82
N LEU A 160 14.22 -2.91 -5.50
CA LEU A 160 13.10 -2.98 -6.43
C LEU A 160 12.62 -1.58 -6.83
N PHE A 161 12.46 -0.68 -5.87
CA PHE A 161 12.04 0.70 -6.13
C PHE A 161 13.01 1.41 -7.07
N ILE A 162 14.31 1.35 -6.81
CA ILE A 162 15.34 1.93 -7.70
C ILE A 162 15.30 1.26 -9.09
N GLY A 163 15.17 -0.07 -9.14
CA GLY A 163 15.10 -0.82 -10.39
C GLY A 163 13.91 -0.41 -11.27
N LEU A 164 12.74 -0.17 -10.67
CA LEU A 164 11.55 0.32 -11.39
C LEU A 164 11.80 1.70 -12.04
N PHE A 165 12.52 2.58 -11.35
CA PHE A 165 12.81 3.93 -11.83
C PHE A 165 13.95 3.94 -12.88
N ALA A 166 14.85 2.97 -12.86
CA ALA A 166 16.00 2.91 -13.78
C ALA A 166 15.64 2.43 -15.21
N THR A 167 14.49 1.78 -15.40
CA THR A 167 14.19 1.02 -16.64
C THR A 167 13.35 1.78 -17.68
N LYS A 168 12.78 2.95 -17.36
CA LYS A 168 11.86 3.67 -18.25
C LYS A 168 12.34 5.11 -18.46
N ARG A 169 12.44 5.56 -19.71
CA ARG A 169 12.88 6.94 -20.05
C ARG A 169 11.82 7.76 -20.77
N GLU A 170 11.04 7.16 -21.66
CA GLU A 170 9.92 7.83 -22.32
C GLU A 170 8.62 7.60 -21.55
N ASN A 171 7.75 8.63 -21.50
CA ASN A 171 6.47 8.60 -20.77
C ASN A 171 6.58 8.07 -19.32
N PHE A 172 7.71 8.37 -18.69
CA PHE A 172 8.13 7.83 -17.40
C PHE A 172 7.03 7.89 -16.33
N TRP A 173 6.44 9.07 -16.15
CA TRP A 173 5.39 9.30 -15.15
C TRP A 173 4.11 8.54 -15.44
N GLU A 174 3.72 8.43 -16.72
CA GLU A 174 2.57 7.60 -17.08
C GLU A 174 2.85 6.14 -16.74
N HIS A 175 4.07 5.67 -17.00
CA HIS A 175 4.42 4.29 -16.73
C HIS A 175 4.46 3.92 -15.25
N LEU A 176 4.77 4.87 -14.39
CA LEU A 176 4.85 4.62 -12.95
C LEU A 176 3.54 4.90 -12.22
N LEU A 177 2.71 5.81 -12.72
CA LEU A 177 1.53 6.29 -12.00
C LEU A 177 0.22 5.85 -12.66
N VAL A 178 0.25 5.35 -13.90
CA VAL A 178 -0.94 5.10 -14.71
C VAL A 178 -0.94 3.70 -15.35
N GLU A 179 0.15 3.26 -16.01
CA GLU A 179 0.29 1.92 -16.64
C GLU A 179 1.71 1.44 -17.02
#